data_AF-A0A0S8I123-F1
#
_entry.id   AF-A0A0S8I123-F1
#
_cell.length_a   1.000
_cell.length_b   1.000
_cell.length_c   1.000
_cell.angle_alpha   90.00
_cell.angle_beta   90.00
_cell.angle_gamma   90.00
#
_symmetry.space_group_name_H-M   'P 1'
#
loop_
_entity.id
_entity.type
_entity.pdbx_description
1 polymer ?
#
loop_
_entity_poly.entity_id
_entity_poly.type
_entity_poly.pdbx_seq_one_letter_code
_entity_poly.pdbx_strand_id
1 'polypeptide(L)'
;MPGTGTTGMPEEYFGTIQWALTPERRVMYVSPHEDEHNEQETSRFTIHVISLDTFEDFKIYQEYTPVLVPEDFKETFINSEKDDIKRRAQRDRISAIVMSNYEKNVSIYKALKYFPSIYIVRMDRNYAFLFTADRTNKTRMRSENLFAYVVDLNTGESTSVAKFTFIPYVIMNGYAYWIRSGRDIFPTIEKYKIDPAVYGK
;
A
#
# COMPACT_ATOMS: atom_id res chain seq x y z
N MET A 1 -2.51 -0.36 -19.15
CA MET A 1 -1.77 -0.28 -17.88
C MET A 1 -2.76 -0.49 -16.75
N PRO A 2 -2.57 -1.45 -15.84
CA PRO A 2 -3.43 -1.53 -14.66
C PRO A 2 -3.08 -0.35 -13.76
N GLY A 3 -3.98 0.63 -13.69
CA GLY A 3 -3.85 1.77 -12.81
C GLY A 3 -4.05 1.33 -11.37
N THR A 4 -3.00 1.36 -10.57
CA THR A 4 -3.10 1.28 -9.11
C THR A 4 -3.38 2.69 -8.59
N GLY A 5 -4.64 3.11 -8.71
CA GLY A 5 -5.09 4.40 -8.20
C GLY A 5 -5.12 4.38 -6.68
N THR A 6 -4.22 5.14 -6.06
CA THR A 6 -4.36 5.59 -4.68
C THR A 6 -5.27 6.81 -4.67
N THR A 7 -6.43 6.66 -4.06
CA THR A 7 -7.45 7.68 -3.81
C THR A 7 -7.28 8.39 -2.46
N GLY A 8 -6.36 7.95 -1.59
CA GLY A 8 -6.20 8.49 -0.24
C GLY A 8 -7.42 8.20 0.65
N MET A 9 -8.26 7.25 0.26
CA MET A 9 -9.48 6.90 0.98
C MET A 9 -9.14 6.05 2.21
N PRO A 10 -9.97 6.09 3.26
CA PRO A 10 -9.78 5.30 4.47
C PRO A 10 -9.50 3.83 4.16
N GLU A 11 -10.21 3.27 3.18
CA GLU A 11 -10.10 1.89 2.65
C GLU A 11 -8.66 1.43 2.35
N GLU A 12 -7.77 2.34 1.95
CA GLU A 12 -6.36 2.05 1.67
C GLU A 12 -5.55 1.72 2.92
N TYR A 13 -5.97 2.24 4.08
CA TYR A 13 -5.34 1.96 5.37
C TYR A 13 -5.85 0.67 6.02
N PHE A 14 -6.89 0.04 5.45
CA PHE A 14 -7.54 -1.16 6.03
C PHE A 14 -7.15 -2.47 5.35
N GLY A 15 -6.16 -2.43 4.46
CA GLY A 15 -5.69 -3.61 3.74
C GLY A 15 -6.40 -3.74 2.40
N THR A 16 -5.81 -3.15 1.37
CA THR A 16 -6.20 -3.42 -0.01
C THR A 16 -5.24 -4.44 -0.59
N ILE A 17 -5.77 -5.46 -1.28
CA ILE A 17 -4.94 -6.39 -2.06
C ILE A 17 -4.19 -5.59 -3.11
N GLN A 18 -2.86 -5.54 -2.97
CA GLN A 18 -1.99 -4.97 -3.99
C GLN A 18 -1.59 -6.09 -4.93
N TRP A 19 -1.80 -5.91 -6.23
CA TRP A 19 -1.47 -6.93 -7.22
C TRP A 19 -0.93 -6.33 -8.51
N ALA A 20 -0.17 -7.13 -9.26
CA ALA A 20 0.21 -6.81 -10.63
C ALA A 20 0.55 -8.07 -11.43
N LEU A 21 0.55 -7.93 -12.75
CA LEU A 21 0.96 -8.96 -13.70
C LEU A 21 2.45 -8.86 -13.99
N THR A 22 3.16 -9.99 -13.96
CA THR A 22 4.55 -10.08 -14.41
C THR A 22 4.62 -10.46 -15.91
N PRO A 23 5.75 -10.17 -16.58
CA PRO A 23 5.98 -10.58 -17.97
C PRO A 23 5.83 -12.09 -18.24
N GLU A 24 6.11 -12.97 -17.28
CA GLU A 24 5.98 -14.43 -17.45
C GLU A 24 4.57 -14.98 -17.19
N ARG A 25 3.51 -14.19 -17.40
CA ARG A 25 2.13 -14.62 -17.15
C ARG A 25 1.94 -15.10 -15.71
N ARG A 26 2.50 -14.37 -14.75
CA ARG A 26 2.27 -14.58 -13.31
C ARG A 26 1.51 -13.40 -12.74
N VAL A 27 0.72 -13.65 -11.71
CA VAL A 27 0.13 -12.59 -10.87
C VAL A 27 0.92 -12.58 -9.57
N MET A 28 1.46 -11.43 -9.18
CA MET A 28 1.84 -11.24 -7.79
C MET A 28 0.75 -10.51 -7.04
N TYR A 29 0.56 -10.86 -5.78
CA TYR A 29 -0.23 -10.05 -4.87
C TYR A 29 0.32 -10.08 -3.44
N VAL A 30 -0.03 -9.05 -2.69
CA VAL A 30 0.17 -8.95 -1.25
C VAL A 30 -1.15 -8.53 -0.63
N SER A 31 -1.53 -9.19 0.47
CA SER A 31 -2.75 -8.91 1.22
C SER A 31 -2.40 -8.61 2.68
N PRO A 32 -2.61 -7.38 3.17
CA PRO A 32 -2.35 -7.08 4.58
C PRO A 32 -3.22 -7.88 5.57
N HIS A 33 -4.30 -8.51 5.09
CA HIS A 33 -5.11 -9.42 5.92
C HIS A 33 -4.43 -10.77 6.20
N GLU A 34 -3.42 -11.11 5.41
CA GLU A 34 -2.61 -12.33 5.57
C GLU A 34 -1.32 -12.04 6.36
N ASP A 35 -1.13 -10.79 6.81
CA ASP A 35 0.01 -10.42 7.64
C ASP A 35 -0.06 -11.15 8.99
N GLU A 36 1.06 -11.75 9.37
CA GLU A 36 1.22 -12.37 10.67
C GLU A 36 1.87 -11.38 11.62
N HIS A 37 1.13 -11.00 12.65
CA HIS A 37 1.60 -10.13 13.71
C HIS A 37 1.95 -10.95 14.95
N ASN A 38 3.24 -11.07 15.24
CA ASN A 38 3.73 -11.65 16.49
C ASN A 38 4.28 -10.53 17.38
N GLU A 39 3.80 -10.42 18.63
CA GLU A 39 4.28 -9.44 19.61
C GLU A 39 5.59 -9.86 20.30
N GLN A 40 5.91 -11.16 20.26
CA GLN A 40 7.09 -11.74 20.87
C GLN A 40 8.21 -12.04 19.86
N GLU A 41 7.87 -12.24 18.59
CA GLU A 41 8.81 -12.51 17.48
C GLU A 41 8.70 -11.43 16.37
N THR A 42 9.36 -11.66 15.24
CA THR A 42 9.23 -10.84 14.03
C THR A 42 7.87 -11.04 13.37
N SER A 43 7.24 -9.96 12.92
CA SER A 43 6.03 -10.04 12.09
C SER A 43 6.44 -10.27 10.64
N ARG A 44 5.56 -10.91 9.86
CA ARG A 44 5.83 -11.23 8.45
C ARG A 44 4.65 -10.93 7.56
N PHE A 45 4.94 -10.49 6.34
CA PHE A 45 3.97 -10.44 5.25
C PHE A 45 4.35 -11.45 4.18
N THR A 46 3.35 -11.86 3.39
CA THR A 46 3.53 -12.86 2.32
C THR A 46 3.32 -12.20 0.96
N ILE A 47 4.25 -12.41 0.05
CA ILE A 47 4.09 -12.11 -1.37
C ILE A 47 3.74 -13.43 -2.06
N HIS A 48 2.57 -13.48 -2.66
CA HIS A 48 2.15 -14.59 -3.50
C HIS A 48 2.56 -14.33 -4.94
N VAL A 49 3.10 -15.33 -5.62
CA VAL A 49 3.42 -15.29 -7.06
C VAL A 49 2.78 -16.51 -7.70
N ILE A 50 1.64 -16.30 -8.35
CA ILE A 50 0.83 -17.36 -8.95
C ILE A 50 1.09 -17.44 -10.45
N SER A 51 1.47 -18.62 -10.93
CA SER A 51 1.53 -18.93 -12.36
C SER A 51 0.14 -19.00 -12.97
N LEU A 52 -0.12 -18.26 -14.06
CA LEU A 52 -1.40 -18.36 -14.78
C LEU A 52 -1.48 -19.59 -15.68
N ASP A 53 -0.36 -20.28 -15.88
CA ASP A 53 -0.30 -21.48 -16.73
C ASP A 53 -0.46 -22.77 -15.90
N THR A 54 0.11 -22.80 -14.68
CA THR A 54 0.10 -23.99 -13.79
C THR A 54 -0.76 -23.82 -12.54
N PHE A 55 -1.16 -22.59 -12.20
CA PHE A 55 -1.80 -22.22 -10.93
C PHE A 55 -0.98 -22.55 -9.68
N GLU A 56 0.32 -22.83 -9.84
CA GLU A 56 1.24 -22.99 -8.71
C GLU A 56 1.46 -21.64 -8.02
N ASP A 57 1.40 -21.66 -6.68
CA ASP A 57 1.60 -20.50 -5.80
C ASP A 57 2.97 -20.56 -5.14
N PHE A 58 3.87 -19.69 -5.59
CA PHE A 58 5.17 -19.48 -4.96
C PHE A 58 5.08 -18.35 -3.94
N LYS A 59 5.36 -18.66 -2.66
CA LYS A 59 5.25 -17.73 -1.55
C LYS A 59 6.61 -17.23 -1.10
N ILE A 60 6.74 -15.91 -0.98
CA ILE A 60 7.92 -15.23 -0.45
C ILE A 60 7.53 -14.60 0.88
N TYR A 61 8.24 -14.93 1.95
CA TYR A 61 8.01 -14.38 3.29
C TYR A 61 9.02 -13.29 3.58
N GLN A 62 8.53 -12.14 4.04
CA GLN A 62 9.39 -11.03 4.40
C GLN A 62 9.05 -10.54 5.81
N GLU A 63 10.09 -10.46 6.64
CA GLU A 63 9.96 -9.90 7.97
C GLU A 63 9.84 -8.38 7.93
N TYR A 64 9.03 -7.85 8.84
CA TYR A 64 8.89 -6.41 9.07
C TYR A 64 8.59 -6.12 10.54
N THR A 65 8.70 -4.85 10.90
CA THR A 65 8.28 -4.38 12.22
C THR A 65 6.94 -3.67 12.07
N PRO A 66 5.87 -4.14 12.72
CA PRO A 66 4.58 -3.49 12.66
C PRO A 66 4.65 -2.07 13.22
N VAL A 67 3.90 -1.16 12.59
CA VAL A 67 3.77 0.22 13.06
C VAL A 67 2.39 0.36 13.70
N LEU A 68 2.34 0.72 14.98
CA LEU A 68 1.09 0.96 15.69
C LEU A 68 0.33 2.14 15.06
N VAL A 69 -0.99 1.99 14.94
CA VAL A 69 -1.85 3.09 14.51
C VAL A 69 -2.13 4.02 15.69
N PRO A 70 -1.76 5.31 15.61
CA PRO A 70 -2.07 6.28 16.65
C PRO A 70 -3.58 6.44 16.87
N GLU A 71 -4.01 6.64 18.12
CA GLU A 71 -5.45 6.79 18.43
C GLU A 71 -6.05 8.05 17.81
N ASP A 72 -5.30 9.16 17.73
CA ASP A 72 -5.71 10.39 17.06
C ASP A 72 -5.90 10.20 15.54
N PHE A 73 -5.12 9.31 14.94
CA PHE A 73 -5.32 8.89 13.55
C PHE A 73 -6.67 8.19 13.39
N LYS A 74 -7.00 7.22 14.25
CA LYS A 74 -8.31 6.50 14.22
C LYS A 74 -9.48 7.46 14.42
N GLU A 75 -9.37 8.37 15.38
CA GLU A 75 -10.41 9.35 15.68
C GLU A 75 -10.68 10.28 14.49
N THR A 76 -9.67 10.58 13.67
CA THR A 76 -9.86 11.38 12.45
C THR A 76 -10.86 10.70 11.49
N PHE A 77 -10.76 9.39 11.30
CA PHE A 77 -11.69 8.63 10.45
C PHE A 77 -13.07 8.50 11.08
N ILE A 78 -13.12 8.18 12.38
CA ILE A 78 -14.39 8.07 13.12
C ILE A 78 -15.17 9.39 13.07
N ASN A 79 -14.48 10.52 13.23
CA ASN A 79 -15.13 11.83 13.17
C ASN A 79 -15.57 12.20 11.75
N SER A 80 -14.81 11.82 10.72
CA SER A 80 -15.24 11.96 9.32
C SER A 80 -16.54 11.17 9.04
N GLU A 81 -16.62 9.92 9.50
CA GLU A 81 -17.83 9.09 9.37
C GLU A 81 -19.03 9.72 10.11
N LYS A 82 -18.82 10.22 11.34
CA LYS A 82 -19.86 10.92 12.12
C LYS A 82 -20.39 12.14 11.38
N ASP A 83 -19.50 12.94 10.78
CA ASP A 83 -19.88 14.15 10.06
C ASP A 83 -20.61 13.82 8.76
N ASP A 84 -20.27 12.72 8.08
CA ASP A 84 -21.05 12.23 6.94
C ASP A 84 -22.47 11.85 7.34
N ILE A 85 -22.64 11.13 8.45
CA ILE A 85 -23.95 10.79 9.01
C ILE A 85 -24.76 12.04 9.34
N LYS A 86 -24.17 13.03 10.02
CA LYS A 86 -24.85 14.31 10.30
C LYS A 86 -25.34 15.01 9.03
N ARG A 87 -24.51 15.07 7.99
CA ARG A 87 -24.89 15.68 6.69
C ARG A 87 -26.02 14.92 6.01
N ARG A 88 -26.08 13.59 6.13
CA ARG A 88 -27.18 12.78 5.59
C ARG A 88 -28.46 12.92 6.42
N ALA A 89 -28.34 13.04 7.75
CA ALA A 89 -29.46 13.29 8.65
C ALA A 89 -30.21 14.56 8.28
N GLN A 90 -29.47 15.66 8.05
CA GLN A 90 -30.02 16.96 7.66
C GLN A 90 -30.76 16.94 6.31
N ARG A 91 -30.56 15.90 5.50
CA ARG A 91 -31.21 15.74 4.20
C ARG A 91 -32.35 14.71 4.24
N ASP A 92 -32.75 14.22 5.41
CA ASP A 92 -33.71 13.13 5.62
C ASP A 92 -33.34 11.84 4.85
N ARG A 93 -32.03 11.57 4.71
CA ARG A 93 -31.49 10.45 3.90
C ARG A 93 -30.84 9.34 4.72
N ILE A 94 -31.15 9.22 6.01
CA ILE A 94 -30.61 8.12 6.82
C ILE A 94 -31.49 6.90 6.65
N SER A 95 -30.99 5.92 5.91
CA SER A 95 -31.54 4.56 5.91
C SER A 95 -30.85 3.70 6.95
N ALA A 96 -31.48 2.59 7.34
CA ALA A 96 -30.88 1.59 8.22
C ALA A 96 -29.54 1.04 7.66
N ILE A 97 -29.44 0.94 6.33
CA ILE A 97 -28.20 0.52 5.63
C ILE A 97 -27.06 1.51 5.90
N VAL A 98 -27.36 2.82 5.85
CA VAL A 98 -26.35 3.87 6.11
C VAL A 98 -25.84 3.78 7.55
N MET A 99 -26.73 3.59 8.53
CA MET A 99 -26.33 3.43 9.93
C MET A 99 -25.52 2.15 10.16
N SER A 100 -25.93 1.03 9.55
CA SER A 100 -25.20 -0.24 9.65
C SER A 100 -23.78 -0.13 9.08
N ASN A 101 -23.62 0.56 7.94
CA ASN A 101 -22.30 0.80 7.36
C ASN A 101 -21.43 1.67 8.28
N TYR A 102 -22.00 2.70 8.90
CA TYR A 102 -21.29 3.54 9.88
C TYR A 102 -20.79 2.72 11.08
N GLU A 103 -21.67 1.91 11.69
CA GLU A 103 -21.30 1.06 12.83
C GLU A 103 -20.20 0.05 12.47
N LYS A 104 -20.32 -0.56 11.28
CA LYS A 104 -19.30 -1.45 10.72
C LYS A 104 -17.97 -0.71 10.56
N ASN A 105 -17.95 0.43 9.90
CA ASN A 105 -16.72 1.21 9.68
C ASN A 105 -16.07 1.63 10.99
N VAL A 106 -16.84 2.19 11.93
CA VAL A 106 -16.33 2.61 13.24
C VAL A 106 -15.76 1.42 14.04
N SER A 107 -16.38 0.26 13.99
CA SER A 107 -15.86 -0.93 14.66
C SER A 107 -14.54 -1.41 14.05
N ILE A 108 -14.40 -1.38 12.72
CA ILE A 108 -13.14 -1.65 12.02
C ILE A 108 -12.05 -0.65 12.47
N TYR A 109 -12.37 0.63 12.52
CA TYR A 109 -11.39 1.68 12.86
C TYR A 109 -10.88 1.54 14.29
N LYS A 110 -11.76 1.20 15.23
CA LYS A 110 -11.40 0.95 16.62
C LYS A 110 -10.55 -0.31 16.80
N ALA A 111 -10.83 -1.34 16.01
CA ALA A 111 -10.11 -2.61 16.08
C ALA A 111 -8.72 -2.58 15.41
N LEU A 112 -8.45 -1.58 14.55
CA LEU A 112 -7.17 -1.49 13.84
C LEU A 112 -6.01 -1.25 14.81
N LYS A 113 -5.09 -2.21 14.93
CA LYS A 113 -3.92 -2.10 15.82
C LYS A 113 -2.67 -1.59 15.09
N TYR A 114 -2.43 -2.10 13.89
CA TYR A 114 -1.23 -1.83 13.10
C TYR A 114 -1.59 -1.23 11.74
N PHE A 115 -0.70 -0.39 11.20
CA PHE A 115 -0.75 -0.02 9.78
C PHE A 115 -0.48 -1.25 8.91
N PRO A 116 -1.00 -1.30 7.67
CA PRO A 116 -0.71 -2.39 6.75
C PRO A 116 0.80 -2.49 6.50
N SER A 117 1.33 -3.72 6.39
CA SER A 117 2.76 -3.95 6.13
C SER A 117 3.21 -3.27 4.83
N ILE A 118 2.41 -3.42 3.78
CA ILE A 118 2.63 -2.84 2.45
C ILE A 118 1.51 -1.85 2.15
N TYR A 119 1.88 -0.61 1.88
CA TYR A 119 0.96 0.42 1.44
C TYR A 119 0.67 0.31 -0.05
N ILE A 120 1.72 0.11 -0.85
CA ILE A 120 1.58 0.08 -2.30
C ILE A 120 2.69 -0.72 -2.96
N VAL A 121 2.36 -1.39 -4.06
CA VAL A 121 3.31 -2.14 -4.88
C VAL A 121 3.54 -1.43 -6.21
N ARG A 122 4.80 -1.40 -6.64
CA ARG A 122 5.20 -1.03 -8.00
C ARG A 122 6.05 -2.12 -8.59
N MET A 123 5.96 -2.28 -9.90
CA MET A 123 6.67 -3.34 -10.62
C MET A 123 7.62 -2.77 -11.64
N ASP A 124 8.78 -3.40 -11.81
CA ASP A 124 9.62 -3.23 -12.99
C ASP A 124 10.09 -4.61 -13.46
N ARG A 125 9.48 -5.10 -14.53
CA ARG A 125 9.65 -6.49 -15.02
C ARG A 125 9.31 -7.48 -13.89
N ASN A 126 10.31 -8.17 -13.35
CA ASN A 126 10.15 -9.17 -12.29
C ASN A 126 10.52 -8.65 -10.91
N TYR A 127 10.82 -7.36 -10.78
CA TYR A 127 11.14 -6.76 -9.49
C TYR A 127 9.92 -6.09 -8.91
N ALA A 128 9.55 -6.48 -7.69
CA ALA A 128 8.51 -5.83 -6.90
C ALA A 128 9.14 -4.82 -5.95
N PHE A 129 8.65 -3.58 -6.00
CA PHE A 129 8.96 -2.50 -5.08
C PHE A 129 7.79 -2.35 -4.11
N LEU A 130 7.98 -2.83 -2.88
CA LEU A 130 6.97 -2.88 -1.83
C LEU A 130 7.18 -1.71 -0.87
N PHE A 131 6.39 -0.65 -1.04
CA PHE A 131 6.50 0.55 -0.20
C PHE A 131 5.79 0.32 1.13
N THR A 132 6.50 0.60 2.22
CA THR A 132 6.02 0.35 3.59
C THR A 132 5.78 1.63 4.36
N ALA A 133 5.03 1.53 5.45
CA ALA A 133 4.84 2.64 6.38
C ALA A 133 6.18 3.01 7.06
N ASP A 134 6.59 4.28 6.97
CA ASP A 134 7.78 4.78 7.65
C ASP A 134 7.56 4.77 9.18
N ARG A 135 8.52 4.17 9.89
CA ARG A 135 8.53 4.03 11.36
C ARG A 135 8.74 5.37 12.09
N THR A 136 9.28 6.37 11.41
CA THR A 136 9.77 7.60 12.05
C THR A 136 8.72 8.71 12.12
N ASN A 137 7.69 8.68 11.28
CA ASN A 137 6.74 9.78 11.18
C ASN A 137 5.37 9.41 11.76
N LYS A 138 5.12 9.86 12.99
CA LYS A 138 3.91 9.55 13.78
C LYS A 138 2.60 10.06 13.19
N THR A 139 2.61 10.86 12.12
CA THR A 139 1.37 11.60 11.77
C THR A 139 0.97 11.60 10.32
N ARG A 140 1.86 11.53 9.33
CA ARG A 140 1.48 11.46 7.90
C ARG A 140 2.61 10.83 7.11
N MET A 141 2.28 10.07 6.06
CA MET A 141 3.25 9.73 4.99
C MET A 141 3.69 11.01 4.28
N ARG A 142 4.52 11.83 4.93
CA ARG A 142 5.22 12.92 4.27
C ARG A 142 6.34 12.32 3.45
N SER A 143 6.41 12.74 2.20
CA SER A 143 7.19 12.18 1.09
C SER A 143 8.71 12.12 1.30
N GLU A 144 9.24 12.52 2.44
CA GLU A 144 10.67 12.82 2.58
C GLU A 144 11.53 11.57 2.82
N ASN A 145 10.95 10.45 3.30
CA ASN A 145 11.67 9.19 3.54
C ASN A 145 10.81 7.95 3.24
N LEU A 146 10.53 7.67 1.97
CA LEU A 146 9.81 6.46 1.59
C LEU A 146 10.81 5.32 1.36
N PHE A 147 10.59 4.19 2.02
CA PHE A 147 11.39 2.98 1.81
C PHE A 147 10.58 1.96 1.02
N ALA A 148 11.22 1.32 0.06
CA ALA A 148 10.66 0.19 -0.67
C ALA A 148 11.57 -1.02 -0.51
N TYR A 149 11.01 -2.16 -0.08
CA TYR A 149 11.69 -3.44 -0.22
C TYR A 149 11.66 -3.83 -1.69
N VAL A 150 12.81 -4.21 -2.23
CA VAL A 150 12.93 -4.69 -3.61
C VAL A 150 13.14 -6.18 -3.60
N VAL A 151 12.26 -6.90 -4.28
CA VAL A 151 12.24 -8.37 -4.32
C VAL A 151 12.27 -8.82 -5.76
N ASP A 152 13.18 -9.75 -6.08
CA ASP A 152 13.18 -10.45 -7.36
C ASP A 152 12.16 -11.59 -7.29
N LEU A 153 11.08 -11.49 -8.08
CA LEU A 153 9.99 -12.48 -8.10
C LEU A 153 10.38 -13.79 -8.79
N ASN A 154 11.55 -13.89 -9.42
CA ASN A 154 12.05 -15.15 -9.96
C ASN A 154 12.73 -15.99 -8.88
N THR A 155 13.54 -15.37 -8.03
CA THR A 155 14.32 -16.07 -7.00
C THR A 155 13.63 -16.04 -5.63
N GLY A 156 12.75 -15.07 -5.40
CA GLY A 156 12.19 -14.77 -4.10
C GLY A 156 13.14 -14.02 -3.18
N GLU A 157 14.32 -13.63 -3.66
CA GLU A 157 15.33 -12.96 -2.84
C GLU A 157 15.03 -11.47 -2.71
N SER A 158 15.16 -10.94 -1.50
CA SER A 158 15.20 -9.49 -1.28
C SER A 158 16.56 -8.96 -1.72
N THR A 159 16.57 -8.11 -2.73
CA THR A 159 17.80 -7.59 -3.33
C THR A 159 18.32 -6.37 -2.59
N SER A 160 17.42 -5.46 -2.16
CA SER A 160 17.80 -4.24 -1.47
C SER A 160 16.60 -3.57 -0.77
N VAL A 161 16.91 -2.56 0.06
CA VAL A 161 15.95 -1.55 0.50
C VAL A 161 16.28 -0.24 -0.20
N ALA A 162 15.37 0.25 -1.04
CA ALA A 162 15.54 1.48 -1.81
C ALA A 162 14.84 2.66 -1.13
N LYS A 163 15.51 3.82 -1.10
CA LYS A 163 14.94 5.06 -0.58
C LYS A 163 14.41 5.93 -1.72
N PHE A 164 13.19 6.43 -1.56
CA PHE A 164 12.51 7.32 -2.48
C PHE A 164 12.05 8.61 -1.79
N THR A 165 11.97 9.69 -2.55
CA THR A 165 11.43 11.00 -2.13
C THR A 165 9.98 11.22 -2.59
N PHE A 166 9.39 10.24 -3.28
CA PHE A 166 8.00 10.20 -3.70
C PHE A 166 7.60 8.75 -4.02
N ILE A 167 6.30 8.44 -3.98
CA ILE A 167 5.81 7.15 -4.50
C ILE A 167 5.68 7.30 -6.02
N PRO A 168 6.44 6.55 -6.84
CA PRO A 168 6.35 6.67 -8.29
C PRO A 168 4.94 6.35 -8.79
N TYR A 169 4.50 7.07 -9.83
CA TYR A 169 3.27 6.69 -10.51
C TYR A 169 3.45 5.34 -11.23
N VAL A 170 4.60 5.18 -11.89
CA VAL A 170 5.03 3.94 -12.52
C VAL A 170 6.54 3.77 -12.35
N ILE A 171 6.99 2.54 -12.21
CA ILE A 171 8.40 2.16 -12.37
C ILE A 171 8.49 1.33 -13.65
N MET A 172 9.41 1.66 -14.53
CA MET A 172 9.56 0.94 -15.79
C MET A 172 10.94 1.14 -16.41
N ASN A 173 11.58 0.04 -16.79
CA ASN A 173 12.87 0.01 -17.49
C ASN A 173 14.01 0.70 -16.71
N GLY A 174 14.06 0.53 -15.40
CA GLY A 174 15.09 1.16 -14.56
C GLY A 174 14.82 2.62 -14.22
N TYR A 175 13.58 3.09 -14.38
CA TYR A 175 13.21 4.47 -14.10
C TYR A 175 11.93 4.57 -13.26
N ALA A 176 11.92 5.48 -12.31
CA ALA A 176 10.73 5.93 -11.60
C ALA A 176 10.16 7.18 -12.29
N TYR A 177 8.86 7.18 -12.54
CA TYR A 177 8.17 8.29 -13.19
C TYR A 177 7.22 8.96 -12.19
N TRP A 178 7.32 10.28 -12.10
CA TRP A 178 6.43 11.12 -11.30
C TRP A 178 5.59 12.00 -12.21
N ILE A 179 4.28 12.05 -11.96
CA ILE A 179 3.37 12.94 -12.67
C ILE A 179 3.06 14.11 -11.75
N ARG A 180 3.42 15.31 -12.17
CA ARG A 180 3.00 16.55 -11.50
C ARG A 180 1.85 17.15 -12.27
N SER A 181 0.71 17.32 -11.61
CA SER A 181 -0.47 17.96 -12.17
C SER A 181 -1.15 18.79 -11.09
N GLY A 182 -1.94 19.78 -11.51
CA GLY A 182 -2.62 20.71 -10.62
C GLY A 182 -3.51 21.66 -11.41
N ARG A 183 -4.36 22.42 -10.72
CA ARG A 183 -5.36 23.30 -11.36
C ARG A 183 -4.74 24.33 -12.31
N ASP A 184 -3.57 24.86 -11.94
CA ASP A 184 -2.91 25.97 -12.64
C ASP A 184 -1.52 25.58 -13.20
N ILE A 185 -1.23 24.28 -13.32
CA ILE A 185 0.03 23.78 -13.91
C ILE A 185 -0.25 22.81 -15.05
N PHE A 186 0.49 22.96 -16.15
CA PHE A 186 0.49 21.96 -17.20
C PHE A 186 1.07 20.65 -16.66
N PRO A 187 0.42 19.50 -16.91
CA PRO A 187 0.94 18.22 -16.46
C PRO A 187 2.36 17.96 -16.97
N THR A 188 3.29 17.65 -16.07
CA THR A 188 4.65 17.26 -16.41
C THR A 188 4.94 15.84 -15.94
N ILE A 189 5.72 15.12 -16.73
CA ILE A 189 6.24 13.80 -16.37
C ILE A 189 7.73 13.97 -16.06
N GLU A 190 8.10 13.76 -14.81
CA GLU A 190 9.49 13.75 -14.35
C GLU A 190 9.98 12.30 -14.33
N LYS A 191 11.18 12.05 -14.84
CA LYS A 191 11.78 10.72 -15.00
C LYS A 191 13.09 10.64 -14.23
N TYR A 192 13.21 9.67 -13.32
CA TYR A 192 14.37 9.48 -12.46
C TYR A 192 14.97 8.10 -12.68
N LYS A 193 16.28 8.03 -12.93
CA LYS A 193 17.00 6.76 -13.08
C LYS A 193 17.15 6.10 -11.72
N ILE A 194 16.78 4.83 -11.62
CA ILE A 194 17.01 4.00 -10.44
C ILE A 194 18.44 3.47 -10.53
N ASP A 195 19.18 3.56 -9.42
CA ASP A 195 20.54 3.02 -9.33
C ASP A 195 20.50 1.49 -9.59
N PRO A 196 21.33 0.95 -10.51
CA PRO A 196 21.40 -0.49 -10.76
C PRO A 196 21.60 -1.36 -9.51
N ALA A 197 22.27 -0.83 -8.47
CA ALA A 197 22.49 -1.53 -7.20
C ALA A 197 21.17 -1.90 -6.50
N VAL A 198 20.09 -1.15 -6.77
CA VAL A 198 18.74 -1.47 -6.26
C VAL A 198 18.23 -2.83 -6.78
N TYR A 199 18.69 -3.24 -7.97
CA TYR A 199 18.38 -4.53 -8.58
C TYR A 199 19.42 -5.61 -8.24
N GLY A 200 20.37 -5.34 -7.32
CA GLY A 200 21.45 -6.25 -6.97
C GLY A 200 22.56 -6.36 -8.03
N LYS A 201 22.77 -5.32 -8.86
CA LYS A 201 23.76 -5.29 -9.94
C LYS A 201 24.91 -4.35 -9.68
#